data_AF-E3E625-F1
#
_entry.id   AF-E3E625-F1
#
_cell.length_a   1.000
_cell.length_b   1.000
_cell.length_c   1.000
_cell.angle_alpha   90.00
_cell.angle_beta   90.00
_cell.angle_gamma   90.00
#
_symmetry.space_group_name_H-M   'P 1'
#
loop_
_entity.id
_entity.type
_entity.pdbx_description
1 polymer ?
#
loop_
_entity_poly.entity_id
_entity_poly.type
_entity_poly.pdbx_seq_one_letter_code
_entity_poly.pdbx_strand_id
1 'polypeptide(L)'
;MKKFGKILLIGLSLGLGLAIGNVQTPAASAAGTEYYVATSGSDSNAGTSDAPWKTLQHAADTVPPGSKVYVRGGVYKEKLKITRSGSASQGPTVFASYGTETAIVDGTGLSVSGNEGLIELADVDYVTIQGFEIRNFTTASKNAVPTGIYVHGAGGFINLSDNKIHDIKNTATPTGKDRLGRDAHGIAVYGTKAPASIHNLTINGNELYNLVLGSSESLVLNGNVNGFAVTSNLIHDNDNIGIDLIGFEGTAPTTAYDQVRNGVVKGNRVYNNSVRNNPSYKSDDNSAGGIYVDGGKDNIIEQNYSYNNDIGVEIASEHAGKTTSNITVRSNVIYNNRLTGIAMGGYDDERGSTVNSKIVNNTLYKNDTLDDGSGQLLVQYDTRNNVIKNNIFVASSTDVLIYNGYTQNSGNVVDYNLYFAPGGSSGANWTWKDKEYTGFPTYKSGTGNDAHSLFADPKFVNATNGDFRLQSSSLAIDSGSTDNAIIGTEDIDGEPRVKGKAVNIGADE
;
A
#
# COMPACT_ATOMS: atom_id res chain seq x y z
N MET A 1 15.40 65.49 48.21
CA MET A 1 16.05 65.41 46.89
C MET A 1 15.18 64.55 45.98
N LYS A 2 14.74 65.14 44.85
CA LYS A 2 14.17 64.59 43.58
C LYS A 2 13.60 63.15 43.57
N LYS A 3 12.47 62.78 42.93
CA LYS A 3 11.23 63.37 42.37
C LYS A 3 10.48 62.14 41.75
N PHE A 4 9.17 61.96 42.03
CA PHE A 4 8.10 61.26 41.27
C PHE A 4 8.30 59.80 40.74
N GLY A 5 7.30 58.91 40.67
CA GLY A 5 5.85 59.06 40.73
C GLY A 5 5.10 57.72 40.86
N LYS A 6 3.78 57.82 41.09
CA LYS A 6 2.80 56.75 41.40
C LYS A 6 2.46 55.87 40.19
N ILE A 7 2.16 54.59 40.42
CA ILE A 7 1.19 53.82 39.61
C ILE A 7 0.22 53.09 40.54
N LEU A 8 -1.05 53.22 40.16
CA LEU A 8 -2.30 52.88 40.83
C LEU A 8 -2.67 51.41 40.53
N LEU A 9 -3.01 50.63 41.57
CA LEU A 9 -3.68 49.33 41.42
C LEU A 9 -5.14 49.58 41.02
N ILE A 10 -5.57 49.03 39.89
CA ILE A 10 -6.98 48.86 39.53
C ILE A 10 -7.28 47.37 39.58
N GLY A 11 -8.02 46.94 40.62
CA GLY A 11 -8.72 45.67 40.62
C GLY A 11 -9.98 45.82 39.77
N LEU A 12 -10.11 45.01 38.73
CA LEU A 12 -11.36 44.83 37.99
C LEU A 12 -11.85 43.40 38.20
N SER A 13 -12.95 43.29 38.93
CA SER A 13 -13.82 42.12 38.99
C SER A 13 -14.48 41.92 37.63
N LEU A 14 -14.18 40.82 36.94
CA LEU A 14 -15.01 40.33 35.84
C LEU A 14 -15.93 39.22 36.37
N GLY A 15 -17.23 39.49 36.32
CA GLY A 15 -18.28 38.56 36.70
C GLY A 15 -18.30 37.32 35.82
N LEU A 16 -18.48 36.18 36.48
CA LEU A 16 -18.77 34.88 35.89
C LEU A 16 -20.17 34.94 35.24
N GLY A 17 -20.24 35.27 33.95
CA GLY A 17 -21.41 34.98 33.12
C GLY A 17 -21.28 33.56 32.58
N LEU A 18 -21.99 32.59 33.17
CA LEU A 18 -22.20 31.29 32.53
C LEU A 18 -23.03 31.53 31.26
N ALA A 19 -22.36 31.68 30.12
CA ALA A 19 -22.98 31.42 28.84
C ALA A 19 -23.25 29.92 28.77
N ILE A 20 -24.50 29.53 28.98
CA ILE A 20 -25.00 28.19 28.67
C ILE A 20 -24.95 28.10 27.15
N GLY A 21 -23.77 27.77 26.61
CA GLY A 21 -23.64 27.41 25.22
C GLY A 21 -24.56 26.22 24.99
N ASN A 22 -25.49 26.33 24.05
CA ASN A 22 -26.21 25.19 23.54
C ASN A 22 -25.15 24.17 23.12
N VAL A 23 -24.98 23.13 23.93
CA VAL A 23 -24.29 21.92 23.53
C VAL A 23 -25.17 21.38 22.41
N GLN A 24 -24.79 21.73 21.18
CA GLN A 24 -25.34 21.12 20.00
C GLN A 24 -24.89 19.66 20.10
N THR A 25 -25.78 18.82 20.62
CA THR A 25 -25.65 17.37 20.61
C THR A 25 -25.13 16.98 19.23
N PRO A 26 -24.10 16.12 19.11
CA PRO A 26 -23.67 15.64 17.82
C PRO A 26 -24.92 15.18 17.08
N ALA A 27 -25.16 15.76 15.91
CA ALA A 27 -26.28 15.37 15.08
C ALA A 27 -26.16 13.86 14.90
N ALA A 28 -27.14 13.12 15.43
CA ALA A 28 -27.26 11.71 15.11
C ALA A 28 -27.19 11.62 13.58
N SER A 29 -26.19 10.91 13.06
CA SER A 29 -26.19 10.52 11.65
C SER A 29 -27.59 9.96 11.39
N ALA A 30 -28.34 10.59 10.48
CA ALA A 30 -29.65 10.09 10.12
C ALA A 30 -29.44 8.64 9.69
N ALA A 31 -29.99 7.69 10.45
CA ALA A 31 -29.96 6.29 10.04
C ALA A 31 -30.68 6.23 8.69
N GLY A 32 -29.92 6.04 7.61
CA GLY A 32 -30.48 5.96 6.28
C GLY A 32 -31.45 4.78 6.19
N THR A 33 -32.40 4.87 5.27
CA THR A 33 -33.40 3.83 5.05
C THR A 33 -32.70 2.50 4.71
N GLU A 34 -33.08 1.44 5.42
CA GLU A 34 -32.58 0.09 5.19
C GLU A 34 -33.37 -0.60 4.09
N TYR A 35 -32.65 -1.26 3.18
CA TYR A 35 -33.22 -2.09 2.13
C TYR A 35 -32.53 -3.45 2.12
N TYR A 36 -33.24 -4.45 1.61
CA TYR A 36 -32.80 -5.84 1.65
C TYR A 36 -32.82 -6.45 0.25
N VAL A 37 -31.75 -7.15 -0.08
CA VAL A 37 -31.62 -7.93 -1.32
C VAL A 37 -31.40 -9.39 -0.94
N ALA A 38 -32.16 -10.32 -1.52
CA ALA A 38 -32.06 -11.75 -1.27
C ALA A 38 -32.24 -12.54 -2.58
N THR A 39 -31.53 -13.66 -2.73
CA THR A 39 -31.65 -14.53 -3.91
C THR A 39 -33.07 -15.09 -4.12
N SER A 40 -33.85 -15.20 -3.04
CA SER A 40 -35.27 -15.60 -3.04
C SER A 40 -36.26 -14.43 -3.21
N GLY A 41 -35.76 -13.20 -3.33
CA GLY A 41 -36.56 -11.99 -3.43
C GLY A 41 -37.18 -11.76 -4.81
N SER A 42 -37.81 -10.60 -4.98
CA SER A 42 -38.35 -10.11 -6.25
C SER A 42 -38.13 -8.60 -6.33
N ASP A 43 -37.69 -8.09 -7.49
CA ASP A 43 -37.52 -6.64 -7.71
C ASP A 43 -38.86 -5.88 -7.77
N SER A 44 -39.98 -6.61 -7.77
CA SER A 44 -41.31 -6.02 -7.55
C SER A 44 -41.66 -5.79 -6.08
N ASN A 45 -40.84 -6.30 -5.15
CA ASN A 45 -41.08 -6.15 -3.72
C ASN A 45 -40.70 -4.74 -3.23
N ALA A 46 -41.03 -4.43 -1.98
CA ALA A 46 -40.74 -3.14 -1.37
C ALA A 46 -39.28 -2.97 -0.91
N GLY A 47 -38.46 -4.02 -0.98
CA GLY A 47 -37.07 -4.01 -0.49
C GLY A 47 -36.97 -4.07 1.03
N THR A 48 -38.02 -4.51 1.73
CA THR A 48 -38.01 -4.71 3.19
C THR A 48 -37.41 -6.07 3.56
N SER A 49 -37.10 -6.30 4.83
CA SER A 49 -36.58 -7.61 5.29
C SER A 49 -37.50 -8.79 4.96
N ASP A 50 -38.82 -8.57 5.02
CA ASP A 50 -39.85 -9.60 4.76
C ASP A 50 -40.18 -9.74 3.27
N ALA A 51 -39.92 -8.69 2.48
CA ALA A 51 -40.13 -8.65 1.05
C ALA A 51 -38.90 -8.03 0.37
N PRO A 52 -37.76 -8.75 0.33
CA PRO A 52 -36.52 -8.23 -0.21
C PRO A 52 -36.57 -8.15 -1.74
N TRP A 53 -35.78 -7.25 -2.30
CA TRP A 53 -35.48 -7.24 -3.72
C TRP A 53 -34.66 -8.45 -4.12
N LYS A 54 -34.60 -8.75 -5.41
CA LYS A 54 -33.86 -9.90 -5.93
C LYS A 54 -32.45 -9.56 -6.34
N THR A 55 -32.26 -8.42 -7.02
CA THR A 55 -31.00 -8.08 -7.67
C THR A 55 -30.27 -6.94 -6.98
N LEU A 56 -28.93 -7.00 -7.03
CA LEU A 56 -28.06 -5.93 -6.55
C LEU A 56 -28.23 -4.68 -7.42
N GLN A 57 -28.35 -4.86 -8.74
CA GLN A 57 -28.51 -3.73 -9.66
C GLN A 57 -29.81 -2.96 -9.40
N HIS A 58 -30.93 -3.64 -9.12
CA HIS A 58 -32.17 -2.95 -8.78
C HIS A 58 -32.02 -2.06 -7.54
N ALA A 59 -31.31 -2.54 -6.51
CA ALA A 59 -31.01 -1.73 -5.34
C ALA A 59 -30.15 -0.51 -5.71
N ALA A 60 -29.09 -0.68 -6.49
CA ALA A 60 -28.22 0.41 -6.94
C ALA A 60 -28.95 1.50 -7.72
N ASP A 61 -29.93 1.12 -8.53
CA ASP A 61 -30.71 2.05 -9.34
C ASP A 61 -31.78 2.79 -8.52
N THR A 62 -32.23 2.19 -7.40
CA THR A 62 -33.44 2.62 -6.69
C THR A 62 -33.16 3.41 -5.42
N VAL A 63 -32.16 3.02 -4.64
CA VAL A 63 -32.01 3.59 -3.29
C VAL A 63 -31.67 5.08 -3.30
N PRO A 64 -32.22 5.86 -2.33
CA PRO A 64 -31.79 7.24 -2.13
C PRO A 64 -30.39 7.31 -1.49
N PRO A 65 -29.66 8.44 -1.64
CA PRO A 65 -28.40 8.65 -0.94
C PRO A 65 -28.52 8.44 0.57
N GLY A 66 -27.48 7.85 1.18
CA GLY A 66 -27.44 7.53 2.61
C GLY A 66 -28.04 6.17 2.98
N SER A 67 -28.67 5.46 2.03
CA SER A 67 -29.31 4.17 2.30
C SER A 67 -28.32 3.07 2.66
N LYS A 68 -28.80 2.08 3.42
CA LYS A 68 -28.07 0.82 3.68
C LYS A 68 -28.78 -0.31 2.95
N VAL A 69 -28.09 -0.96 2.03
CA VAL A 69 -28.53 -2.15 1.31
C VAL A 69 -27.88 -3.38 1.95
N TYR A 70 -28.67 -4.10 2.73
CA TYR A 70 -28.30 -5.36 3.34
C TYR A 70 -28.54 -6.52 2.37
N VAL A 71 -27.47 -7.18 1.98
CA VAL A 71 -27.51 -8.31 1.05
C VAL A 71 -27.48 -9.60 1.87
N ARG A 72 -28.54 -10.39 1.76
CA ARG A 72 -28.67 -11.68 2.44
C ARG A 72 -27.71 -12.70 1.84
N GLY A 73 -27.40 -13.73 2.60
CA GLY A 73 -26.53 -14.81 2.18
C GLY A 73 -27.03 -15.51 0.92
N GLY A 74 -26.12 -15.76 -0.02
CA GLY A 74 -26.46 -16.40 -1.28
C GLY A 74 -25.48 -16.07 -2.40
N VAL A 75 -25.66 -16.75 -3.53
CA VAL A 75 -24.85 -16.55 -4.74
C VAL A 75 -25.61 -15.68 -5.73
N TYR A 76 -25.06 -14.50 -6.01
CA TYR A 76 -25.57 -13.50 -6.94
C TYR A 76 -24.75 -13.58 -8.23
N LYS A 77 -25.32 -14.20 -9.27
CA LYS A 77 -24.71 -14.32 -10.60
C LYS A 77 -25.04 -13.12 -11.48
N GLU A 78 -24.62 -11.95 -11.04
CA GLU A 78 -24.85 -10.67 -11.71
C GLU A 78 -23.63 -9.77 -11.56
N LYS A 79 -23.60 -8.69 -12.35
CA LYS A 79 -22.67 -7.58 -12.16
C LYS A 79 -23.39 -6.46 -11.42
N LEU A 80 -22.67 -5.70 -10.61
CA LEU A 80 -23.18 -4.54 -9.90
C LEU A 80 -22.47 -3.29 -10.40
N LYS A 81 -23.19 -2.38 -11.07
CA LYS A 81 -22.67 -1.06 -11.46
C LYS A 81 -23.35 0.03 -10.66
N ILE A 82 -22.56 0.81 -9.95
CA ILE A 82 -23.00 1.93 -9.11
C ILE A 82 -22.57 3.23 -9.78
N THR A 83 -23.56 4.05 -10.14
CA THR A 83 -23.40 5.38 -10.75
C THR A 83 -24.09 6.48 -9.94
N ARG A 84 -24.64 6.14 -8.77
CA ARG A 84 -25.38 7.03 -7.88
C ARG A 84 -24.62 7.21 -6.58
N SER A 85 -24.26 8.45 -6.29
CA SER A 85 -23.54 8.83 -5.08
C SER A 85 -24.41 8.79 -3.82
N GLY A 86 -23.78 8.59 -2.67
CA GLY A 86 -24.27 9.11 -1.40
C GLY A 86 -24.10 10.63 -1.33
N SER A 87 -24.12 11.21 -0.12
CA SER A 87 -23.79 12.63 0.05
C SER A 87 -23.25 12.94 1.44
N ALA A 88 -22.61 14.09 1.60
CA ALA A 88 -22.17 14.56 2.91
C ALA A 88 -23.33 14.76 3.90
N SER A 89 -24.50 15.19 3.41
CA SER A 89 -25.65 15.52 4.26
C SER A 89 -26.50 14.29 4.62
N GLN A 90 -26.58 13.29 3.73
CA GLN A 90 -27.38 12.08 3.93
C GLN A 90 -26.53 10.87 4.35
N GLY A 91 -25.21 10.94 4.17
CA GLY A 91 -24.28 9.85 4.41
C GLY A 91 -24.01 8.99 3.17
N PRO A 92 -23.14 7.98 3.31
CA PRO A 92 -22.82 7.07 2.22
C PRO A 92 -23.96 6.11 1.91
N THR A 93 -24.07 5.75 0.63
CA THR A 93 -24.85 4.58 0.23
C THR A 93 -24.00 3.33 0.49
N VAL A 94 -24.48 2.43 1.34
CA VAL A 94 -23.74 1.25 1.80
C VAL A 94 -24.35 0.00 1.18
N PHE A 95 -23.53 -0.83 0.53
CA PHE A 95 -23.85 -2.20 0.17
C PHE A 95 -23.05 -3.11 1.09
N ALA A 96 -23.73 -3.97 1.84
CA ALA A 96 -23.06 -4.85 2.80
C ALA A 96 -23.73 -6.22 2.90
N SER A 97 -22.93 -7.27 3.09
CA SER A 97 -23.43 -8.55 3.58
C SER A 97 -24.19 -8.37 4.91
N TYR A 98 -25.31 -9.08 5.07
CA TYR A 98 -26.18 -8.93 6.25
C TYR A 98 -25.67 -9.73 7.45
N GLY A 99 -25.20 -9.03 8.48
CA GLY A 99 -24.79 -9.65 9.74
C GLY A 99 -23.59 -10.59 9.57
N THR A 100 -23.80 -11.89 9.80
CA THR A 100 -22.78 -12.94 9.60
C THR A 100 -23.01 -13.77 8.34
N GLU A 101 -24.04 -13.43 7.56
CA GLU A 101 -24.31 -14.09 6.28
C GLU A 101 -23.26 -13.67 5.24
N THR A 102 -22.98 -14.54 4.27
CA THR A 102 -22.04 -14.25 3.18
C THR A 102 -22.79 -14.03 1.89
N ALA A 103 -22.85 -12.79 1.42
CA ALA A 103 -23.29 -12.48 0.06
C ALA A 103 -22.11 -12.66 -0.91
N ILE A 104 -22.32 -13.52 -1.91
CA ILE A 104 -21.30 -13.88 -2.89
C ILE A 104 -21.68 -13.27 -4.24
N VAL A 105 -20.88 -12.34 -4.76
CA VAL A 105 -21.00 -11.86 -6.14
C VAL A 105 -20.12 -12.75 -7.02
N ASP A 106 -20.74 -13.52 -7.92
CA ASP A 106 -20.08 -14.61 -8.64
C ASP A 106 -20.13 -14.39 -10.15
N GLY A 107 -18.94 -14.25 -10.76
CA GLY A 107 -18.75 -14.01 -12.18
C GLY A 107 -18.92 -15.23 -13.08
N THR A 108 -19.21 -16.42 -12.53
CA THR A 108 -19.27 -17.66 -13.32
C THR A 108 -20.28 -17.57 -14.47
N GLY A 109 -19.77 -17.69 -15.70
CA GLY A 109 -20.57 -17.65 -16.91
C GLY A 109 -20.91 -16.23 -17.40
N LEU A 110 -20.46 -15.19 -16.69
CA LEU A 110 -20.55 -13.81 -17.16
C LEU A 110 -19.40 -13.51 -18.13
N SER A 111 -19.71 -12.82 -19.22
CA SER A 111 -18.71 -12.35 -20.17
C SER A 111 -17.93 -11.15 -19.63
N VAL A 112 -16.67 -11.02 -20.02
CA VAL A 112 -15.84 -9.82 -19.77
C VAL A 112 -15.73 -9.01 -21.06
N SER A 113 -16.03 -7.72 -21.00
CA SER A 113 -16.01 -6.78 -22.11
C SER A 113 -15.24 -5.51 -21.74
N GLY A 114 -14.09 -5.29 -22.37
CA GLY A 114 -13.21 -4.16 -22.06
C GLY A 114 -12.68 -4.24 -20.62
N ASN A 115 -12.55 -3.09 -19.97
CA ASN A 115 -12.15 -3.01 -18.56
C ASN A 115 -13.41 -2.84 -17.72
N GLU A 116 -13.74 -3.84 -16.92
CA GLU A 116 -14.95 -3.80 -16.08
C GLU A 116 -14.76 -4.55 -14.76
N GLY A 117 -15.48 -4.08 -13.74
CA GLY A 117 -15.57 -4.74 -12.44
C GLY A 117 -16.77 -5.68 -12.37
N LEU A 118 -16.64 -6.76 -11.60
CA LEU A 118 -17.81 -7.52 -11.15
C LEU A 118 -18.68 -6.65 -10.21
N ILE A 119 -18.01 -5.82 -9.40
CA ILE A 119 -18.57 -4.60 -8.79
C ILE A 119 -17.85 -3.39 -9.39
N GLU A 120 -18.60 -2.45 -9.98
CA GLU A 120 -18.08 -1.26 -10.66
C GLU A 120 -18.64 0.01 -10.01
N LEU A 121 -17.78 0.95 -9.63
CA LEU A 121 -18.12 2.28 -9.14
C LEU A 121 -17.60 3.30 -10.14
N ALA A 122 -18.51 4.01 -10.80
CA ALA A 122 -18.16 4.96 -11.86
C ALA A 122 -18.67 6.36 -11.52
N ASP A 123 -17.75 7.30 -11.32
CA ASP A 123 -18.06 8.71 -11.03
C ASP A 123 -18.98 8.93 -9.82
N VAL A 124 -18.63 8.31 -8.69
CA VAL A 124 -19.44 8.33 -7.47
C VAL A 124 -18.70 8.89 -6.26
N ASP A 125 -19.48 9.48 -5.36
CA ASP A 125 -19.04 9.90 -4.04
C ASP A 125 -19.80 9.14 -2.95
N TYR A 126 -19.21 9.00 -1.76
CA TYR A 126 -19.88 8.47 -0.58
C TYR A 126 -20.52 7.09 -0.83
N VAL A 127 -19.73 6.11 -1.25
CA VAL A 127 -20.18 4.72 -1.46
C VAL A 127 -19.35 3.78 -0.59
N THR A 128 -20.00 2.80 0.03
CA THR A 128 -19.32 1.74 0.78
C THR A 128 -19.67 0.37 0.23
N ILE A 129 -18.65 -0.46 -0.05
CA ILE A 129 -18.79 -1.88 -0.40
C ILE A 129 -18.14 -2.70 0.72
N GLN A 130 -18.95 -3.48 1.43
CA GLN A 130 -18.51 -4.14 2.66
C GLN A 130 -18.86 -5.63 2.74
N GLY A 131 -17.88 -6.46 3.11
CA GLY A 131 -18.14 -7.82 3.57
C GLY A 131 -18.57 -8.80 2.49
N PHE A 132 -18.36 -8.51 1.21
CA PHE A 132 -18.71 -9.43 0.12
C PHE A 132 -17.61 -10.48 -0.10
N GLU A 133 -18.02 -11.67 -0.54
CA GLU A 133 -17.14 -12.55 -1.31
C GLU A 133 -17.35 -12.23 -2.80
N ILE A 134 -16.28 -11.99 -3.55
CA ILE A 134 -16.30 -11.58 -4.96
C ILE A 134 -15.38 -12.53 -5.72
N ARG A 135 -15.93 -13.31 -6.65
CA ARG A 135 -15.16 -14.41 -7.26
C ARG A 135 -15.52 -14.80 -8.68
N ASN A 136 -14.67 -15.64 -9.26
CA ASN A 136 -14.91 -16.38 -10.50
C ASN A 136 -15.19 -15.48 -11.72
N PHE A 137 -14.58 -14.30 -11.79
CA PHE A 137 -14.70 -13.43 -12.96
C PHE A 137 -13.49 -13.64 -13.86
N THR A 138 -13.70 -14.34 -14.97
CA THR A 138 -12.62 -14.87 -15.80
C THR A 138 -12.81 -14.57 -17.27
N THR A 139 -11.71 -14.27 -17.96
CA THR A 139 -11.67 -14.17 -19.43
C THR A 139 -10.48 -14.92 -20.00
N ALA A 140 -10.57 -15.30 -21.28
CA ALA A 140 -9.45 -15.78 -22.09
C ALA A 140 -9.13 -14.82 -23.25
N SER A 141 -9.70 -13.60 -23.21
CA SER A 141 -9.40 -12.54 -24.17
C SER A 141 -8.26 -11.66 -23.64
N LYS A 142 -7.21 -11.50 -24.44
CA LYS A 142 -6.03 -10.67 -24.10
C LYS A 142 -6.41 -9.23 -23.71
N ASN A 143 -7.42 -8.65 -24.35
CA ASN A 143 -7.79 -7.23 -24.24
C ASN A 143 -9.02 -6.98 -23.36
N ALA A 144 -9.54 -8.01 -22.68
CA ALA A 144 -10.60 -7.84 -21.69
C ALA A 144 -9.97 -7.98 -20.31
N VAL A 145 -10.31 -7.09 -19.38
CA VAL A 145 -9.69 -7.00 -18.06
C VAL A 145 -10.77 -7.24 -17.02
N PRO A 146 -10.86 -8.46 -16.45
CA PRO A 146 -11.77 -8.74 -15.36
C PRO A 146 -11.20 -8.15 -14.07
N THR A 147 -12.02 -7.38 -13.37
CA THR A 147 -11.68 -6.84 -12.06
C THR A 147 -12.71 -7.27 -11.02
N GLY A 148 -12.30 -7.57 -9.79
CA GLY A 148 -13.22 -7.81 -8.68
C GLY A 148 -14.03 -6.56 -8.33
N ILE A 149 -13.35 -5.52 -7.84
CA ILE A 149 -13.92 -4.18 -7.61
C ILE A 149 -13.18 -3.15 -8.48
N TYR A 150 -13.90 -2.49 -9.39
CA TYR A 150 -13.33 -1.45 -10.25
C TYR A 150 -13.93 -0.08 -9.93
N VAL A 151 -13.09 0.84 -9.46
CA VAL A 151 -13.46 2.24 -9.22
C VAL A 151 -12.81 3.11 -10.29
N HIS A 152 -13.57 3.94 -10.99
CA HIS A 152 -12.99 4.84 -11.98
C HIS A 152 -13.74 6.16 -12.16
N GLY A 153 -13.09 7.09 -12.86
CA GLY A 153 -13.59 8.45 -13.08
C GLY A 153 -13.02 9.42 -12.06
N ALA A 154 -13.90 10.20 -11.43
CA ALA A 154 -13.59 11.02 -10.26
C ALA A 154 -14.70 10.94 -9.21
N GLY A 155 -14.35 11.23 -7.96
CA GLY A 155 -15.26 11.18 -6.82
C GLY A 155 -14.49 10.93 -5.52
N GLY A 156 -15.16 10.82 -4.39
CA GLY A 156 -14.46 10.57 -3.15
C GLY A 156 -15.32 10.05 -2.01
N PHE A 157 -14.69 9.85 -0.86
CA PHE A 157 -15.33 9.25 0.32
C PHE A 157 -15.84 7.83 0.03
N ILE A 158 -15.05 7.06 -0.71
CA ILE A 158 -15.33 5.66 -1.05
C ILE A 158 -14.65 4.75 -0.04
N ASN A 159 -15.38 3.75 0.48
CA ASN A 159 -14.86 2.74 1.39
C ASN A 159 -15.05 1.33 0.81
N LEU A 160 -13.95 0.60 0.62
CA LEU A 160 -13.94 -0.81 0.23
C LEU A 160 -13.40 -1.60 1.42
N SER A 161 -14.28 -2.28 2.17
CA SER A 161 -13.85 -2.90 3.43
C SER A 161 -14.28 -4.35 3.63
N ASP A 162 -13.40 -5.14 4.24
CA ASP A 162 -13.69 -6.51 4.69
C ASP A 162 -14.18 -7.45 3.57
N ASN A 163 -13.83 -7.17 2.30
CA ASN A 163 -14.21 -8.01 1.18
C ASN A 163 -13.18 -9.12 0.95
N LYS A 164 -13.65 -10.28 0.49
CA LYS A 164 -12.83 -11.42 0.07
C LYS A 164 -12.89 -11.56 -1.45
N ILE A 165 -11.78 -11.35 -2.13
CA ILE A 165 -11.72 -11.27 -3.59
C ILE A 165 -10.74 -12.32 -4.11
N HIS A 166 -11.23 -13.23 -4.96
CA HIS A 166 -10.39 -14.30 -5.47
C HIS A 166 -10.88 -14.87 -6.78
N ASP A 167 -10.01 -15.67 -7.41
CA ASP A 167 -10.33 -16.30 -8.69
C ASP A 167 -10.81 -15.30 -9.77
N ILE A 168 -10.26 -14.08 -9.74
CA ILE A 168 -10.35 -13.11 -10.82
C ILE A 168 -9.15 -13.37 -11.74
N LYS A 169 -9.42 -13.74 -13.00
CA LYS A 169 -8.40 -14.35 -13.85
C LYS A 169 -8.48 -13.91 -15.29
N ASN A 170 -7.33 -13.61 -15.87
CA ASN A 170 -7.18 -13.64 -17.31
C ASN A 170 -6.32 -14.83 -17.72
N THR A 171 -6.91 -15.79 -18.41
CA THR A 171 -6.25 -17.05 -18.81
C THR A 171 -5.88 -17.06 -20.28
N ALA A 172 -5.87 -15.90 -20.94
CA ALA A 172 -5.45 -15.79 -22.33
C ALA A 172 -4.01 -16.31 -22.49
N THR A 173 -3.79 -17.19 -23.47
CA THR A 173 -2.45 -17.75 -23.71
C THR A 173 -1.53 -16.67 -24.31
N PRO A 174 -0.34 -16.42 -23.73
CA PRO A 174 0.66 -15.56 -24.33
C PRO A 174 1.07 -16.08 -25.71
N THR A 175 1.41 -15.16 -26.60
CA THR A 175 1.89 -15.51 -27.95
C THR A 175 3.29 -14.96 -28.16
N GLY A 176 4.25 -15.83 -28.49
CA GLY A 176 5.64 -15.42 -28.72
C GLY A 176 6.32 -14.88 -27.46
N LYS A 177 6.97 -13.71 -27.58
CA LYS A 177 7.70 -13.03 -26.48
C LYS A 177 6.87 -11.92 -25.82
N ASP A 178 5.58 -11.85 -26.14
CA ASP A 178 4.68 -10.81 -25.67
C ASP A 178 4.46 -10.90 -24.16
N ARG A 179 4.98 -9.91 -23.43
CA ARG A 179 4.82 -9.79 -21.98
C ARG A 179 3.61 -8.96 -21.58
N LEU A 180 2.94 -8.28 -22.53
CA LEU A 180 1.95 -7.25 -22.24
C LEU A 180 0.51 -7.74 -22.34
N GLY A 181 -0.37 -7.14 -21.53
CA GLY A 181 -1.79 -7.40 -21.45
C GLY A 181 -2.12 -8.69 -20.69
N ARG A 182 -3.31 -9.23 -21.00
CA ARG A 182 -3.92 -10.32 -20.22
C ARG A 182 -4.17 -9.88 -18.79
N ASP A 183 -4.52 -8.62 -18.62
CA ASP A 183 -4.60 -8.00 -17.32
C ASP A 183 -5.85 -8.50 -16.59
N ALA A 184 -5.76 -8.54 -15.27
CA ALA A 184 -6.86 -8.71 -14.34
C ALA A 184 -6.48 -8.05 -13.02
N HIS A 185 -7.47 -7.74 -12.18
CA HIS A 185 -7.22 -7.16 -10.85
C HIS A 185 -8.18 -7.72 -9.80
N GLY A 186 -7.74 -7.79 -8.55
CA GLY A 186 -8.66 -7.93 -7.43
C GLY A 186 -9.42 -6.64 -7.20
N ILE A 187 -8.67 -5.54 -6.99
CA ILE A 187 -9.20 -4.18 -6.85
C ILE A 187 -8.40 -3.24 -7.78
N ALA A 188 -9.09 -2.48 -8.61
CA ALA A 188 -8.46 -1.42 -9.41
C ALA A 188 -9.16 -0.08 -9.19
N VAL A 189 -8.37 0.98 -8.98
CA VAL A 189 -8.85 2.34 -8.77
C VAL A 189 -8.17 3.31 -9.73
N TYR A 190 -8.88 3.71 -10.79
CA TYR A 190 -8.34 4.51 -11.89
C TYR A 190 -8.92 5.94 -11.88
N GLY A 191 -8.11 6.90 -11.46
CA GLY A 191 -8.46 8.33 -11.53
C GLY A 191 -8.35 8.86 -12.96
N THR A 192 -9.39 8.69 -13.76
CA THR A 192 -9.38 8.97 -15.21
C THR A 192 -9.84 10.38 -15.59
N LYS A 193 -10.08 11.25 -14.60
CA LYS A 193 -10.51 12.64 -14.81
C LYS A 193 -9.52 13.65 -14.25
N ALA A 194 -9.61 14.88 -14.74
CA ALA A 194 -8.87 16.03 -14.25
C ALA A 194 -9.68 17.33 -14.45
N PRO A 195 -9.58 18.32 -13.55
CA PRO A 195 -8.77 18.31 -12.33
C PRO A 195 -9.36 17.49 -11.18
N ALA A 196 -10.63 17.09 -11.28
CA ALA A 196 -11.29 16.25 -10.28
C ALA A 196 -10.58 14.88 -10.17
N SER A 197 -10.23 14.47 -8.95
CA SER A 197 -9.52 13.23 -8.65
C SER A 197 -10.45 12.19 -8.02
N ILE A 198 -9.95 10.97 -7.87
CA ILE A 198 -10.43 10.09 -6.79
C ILE A 198 -9.74 10.54 -5.49
N HIS A 199 -10.49 10.78 -4.41
CA HIS A 199 -9.94 11.25 -3.14
C HIS A 199 -10.70 10.73 -1.91
N ASN A 200 -10.11 10.83 -0.71
CA ASN A 200 -10.70 10.28 0.52
C ASN A 200 -11.13 8.81 0.37
N LEU A 201 -10.29 8.02 -0.29
CA LEU A 201 -10.51 6.61 -0.55
C LEU A 201 -9.96 5.77 0.61
N THR A 202 -10.74 4.80 1.09
CA THR A 202 -10.30 3.80 2.06
C THR A 202 -10.46 2.40 1.47
N ILE A 203 -9.39 1.62 1.51
CA ILE A 203 -9.38 0.19 1.15
C ILE A 203 -8.84 -0.55 2.37
N ASN A 204 -9.74 -1.12 3.18
CA ASN A 204 -9.38 -1.62 4.51
C ASN A 204 -9.81 -3.06 4.76
N GLY A 205 -8.91 -3.90 5.27
CA GLY A 205 -9.30 -5.23 5.78
C GLY A 205 -9.73 -6.24 4.70
N ASN A 206 -9.43 -5.98 3.42
CA ASN A 206 -9.78 -6.89 2.34
C ASN A 206 -8.77 -8.04 2.24
N GLU A 207 -9.21 -9.19 1.76
CA GLU A 207 -8.38 -10.36 1.43
C GLU A 207 -8.39 -10.59 -0.09
N LEU A 208 -7.22 -10.55 -0.74
CA LEU A 208 -7.04 -10.77 -2.17
C LEU A 208 -6.10 -11.94 -2.43
N TYR A 209 -6.58 -12.99 -3.09
CA TYR A 209 -5.80 -14.21 -3.31
C TYR A 209 -6.23 -15.02 -4.53
N ASN A 210 -5.36 -15.94 -4.99
CA ASN A 210 -5.61 -16.80 -6.15
C ASN A 210 -5.96 -16.01 -7.43
N LEU A 211 -5.39 -14.83 -7.61
CA LEU A 211 -5.57 -14.00 -8.81
C LEU A 211 -4.61 -14.42 -9.92
N VAL A 212 -5.05 -14.27 -11.17
CA VAL A 212 -4.23 -14.48 -12.38
C VAL A 212 -4.24 -13.19 -13.19
N LEU A 213 -3.19 -12.40 -13.03
CA LEU A 213 -3.16 -10.96 -13.26
C LEU A 213 -2.53 -10.57 -14.59
N GLY A 214 -1.90 -11.51 -15.30
CA GLY A 214 -1.13 -11.18 -16.49
C GLY A 214 -0.09 -10.12 -16.18
N SER A 215 -0.12 -8.96 -16.85
CA SER A 215 0.88 -7.89 -16.66
C SER A 215 0.54 -6.90 -15.55
N SER A 216 -0.49 -7.18 -14.76
CA SER A 216 -1.11 -6.25 -13.82
C SER A 216 -1.00 -6.71 -12.35
N GLU A 217 -1.69 -6.02 -11.45
CA GLU A 217 -1.48 -6.10 -10.01
C GLU A 217 -2.76 -6.49 -9.25
N SER A 218 -2.59 -7.06 -8.06
CA SER A 218 -3.71 -7.54 -7.23
C SER A 218 -4.59 -6.37 -6.77
N LEU A 219 -3.96 -5.33 -6.22
CA LEU A 219 -4.57 -4.08 -5.79
C LEU A 219 -3.81 -2.91 -6.41
N VAL A 220 -4.46 -2.15 -7.28
CA VAL A 220 -3.83 -1.03 -7.99
C VAL A 220 -4.58 0.28 -7.80
N LEU A 221 -3.82 1.35 -7.56
CA LEU A 221 -4.27 2.73 -7.74
C LEU A 221 -3.48 3.30 -8.93
N ASN A 222 -4.16 3.99 -9.85
CA ASN A 222 -3.51 4.55 -11.05
C ASN A 222 -4.14 5.90 -11.44
N GLY A 223 -3.34 6.81 -12.00
CA GLY A 223 -3.77 8.10 -12.50
C GLY A 223 -4.05 9.13 -11.41
N ASN A 224 -5.13 9.91 -11.56
CA ASN A 224 -5.46 11.01 -10.66
C ASN A 224 -6.15 10.54 -9.38
N VAL A 225 -5.40 9.84 -8.52
CA VAL A 225 -5.81 9.47 -7.16
C VAL A 225 -5.01 10.29 -6.15
N ASN A 226 -5.71 11.00 -5.27
CA ASN A 226 -5.12 11.98 -4.36
C ASN A 226 -5.75 11.88 -2.96
N GLY A 227 -5.00 11.37 -1.98
CA GLY A 227 -5.53 11.14 -0.64
C GLY A 227 -6.27 9.81 -0.53
N PHE A 228 -5.58 8.80 -0.05
CA PHE A 228 -6.11 7.45 0.15
C PHE A 228 -5.47 6.76 1.36
N ALA A 229 -6.14 5.71 1.84
CA ALA A 229 -5.62 4.79 2.84
C ALA A 229 -5.84 3.35 2.38
N VAL A 230 -4.76 2.61 2.14
CA VAL A 230 -4.77 1.16 1.89
C VAL A 230 -4.27 0.50 3.17
N THR A 231 -5.18 -0.02 3.99
CA THR A 231 -4.86 -0.43 5.36
C THR A 231 -5.30 -1.84 5.71
N SER A 232 -4.49 -2.54 6.50
CA SER A 232 -4.89 -3.82 7.10
C SER A 232 -5.36 -4.90 6.10
N ASN A 233 -4.95 -4.83 4.83
CA ASN A 233 -5.34 -5.81 3.82
C ASN A 233 -4.39 -7.02 3.86
N LEU A 234 -4.94 -8.18 3.49
CA LEU A 234 -4.22 -9.45 3.34
C LEU A 234 -4.14 -9.79 1.85
N ILE A 235 -2.95 -9.72 1.25
CA ILE A 235 -2.78 -9.91 -0.20
C ILE A 235 -1.76 -11.01 -0.44
N HIS A 236 -2.19 -12.14 -0.99
CA HIS A 236 -1.32 -13.31 -1.06
C HIS A 236 -1.64 -14.33 -2.13
N ASP A 237 -0.63 -15.14 -2.46
CA ASP A 237 -0.75 -16.26 -3.40
C ASP A 237 -1.32 -15.80 -4.76
N ASN A 238 -0.83 -14.66 -5.25
CA ASN A 238 -1.15 -14.11 -6.55
C ASN A 238 0.04 -14.24 -7.50
N ASP A 239 -0.22 -14.30 -8.80
CA ASP A 239 0.81 -14.52 -9.80
C ASP A 239 1.51 -13.22 -10.28
N ASN A 240 1.31 -12.10 -9.61
CA ASN A 240 2.02 -10.85 -9.91
C ASN A 240 1.99 -9.90 -8.70
N ILE A 241 2.26 -8.61 -8.90
CA ILE A 241 2.39 -7.57 -7.87
C ILE A 241 1.21 -7.55 -6.87
N GLY A 242 1.52 -7.33 -5.60
CA GLY A 242 0.53 -7.25 -4.52
C GLY A 242 -0.21 -5.90 -4.51
N ILE A 243 0.49 -4.83 -4.17
CA ILE A 243 -0.04 -3.46 -4.15
C ILE A 243 0.77 -2.59 -5.08
N ASP A 244 0.14 -1.76 -5.91
CA ASP A 244 0.84 -0.77 -6.73
C ASP A 244 0.19 0.62 -6.72
N LEU A 245 1.06 1.64 -6.72
CA LEU A 245 0.73 3.06 -6.70
C LEU A 245 1.34 3.74 -7.94
N ILE A 246 0.55 3.82 -9.01
CA ILE A 246 1.06 4.07 -10.35
C ILE A 246 0.96 5.57 -10.76
N GLY A 247 1.91 6.03 -11.56
CA GLY A 247 1.89 7.31 -12.25
C GLY A 247 2.54 7.25 -13.64
N PHE A 248 2.19 8.22 -14.48
CA PHE A 248 2.72 8.44 -15.84
C PHE A 248 2.27 7.45 -16.93
N GLU A 249 1.26 6.63 -16.67
CA GLU A 249 0.64 5.70 -17.65
C GLU A 249 -0.31 6.37 -18.66
N GLY A 250 -0.61 7.67 -18.51
CA GLY A 250 -1.62 8.36 -19.30
C GLY A 250 -3.06 8.03 -18.89
N THR A 251 -3.26 7.46 -17.70
CA THR A 251 -4.58 7.13 -17.14
C THR A 251 -5.41 8.39 -16.90
N ALA A 252 -4.79 9.44 -16.36
CA ALA A 252 -5.39 10.76 -16.27
C ALA A 252 -5.11 11.59 -17.55
N PRO A 253 -6.05 12.45 -17.99
CA PRO A 253 -5.96 13.13 -19.29
C PRO A 253 -4.84 14.19 -19.36
N THR A 254 -4.22 14.55 -18.24
CA THR A 254 -3.08 15.46 -18.22
C THR A 254 -2.00 14.96 -17.27
N THR A 255 -0.75 14.99 -17.74
CA THR A 255 0.42 14.48 -17.03
C THR A 255 0.66 15.12 -15.65
N ALA A 256 0.15 16.33 -15.40
CA ALA A 256 0.28 16.99 -14.11
C ALA A 256 -0.51 16.30 -12.98
N TYR A 257 -1.57 15.55 -13.32
CA TYR A 257 -2.43 14.83 -12.37
C TYR A 257 -2.26 13.31 -12.43
N ASP A 258 -1.49 12.81 -13.38
CA ASP A 258 -1.36 11.38 -13.70
C ASP A 258 -0.37 10.68 -12.76
N GLN A 259 -0.60 10.80 -11.45
CA GLN A 259 0.21 10.17 -10.41
C GLN A 259 -0.64 9.96 -9.16
N VAL A 260 -0.58 8.76 -8.60
CA VAL A 260 -1.11 8.46 -7.27
C VAL A 260 -0.29 9.17 -6.19
N ARG A 261 -0.97 9.87 -5.28
CA ARG A 261 -0.30 10.74 -4.31
C ARG A 261 -1.04 11.00 -3.01
N ASN A 262 -0.29 11.47 -2.02
CA ASN A 262 -0.77 11.91 -0.70
C ASN A 262 -1.53 10.83 0.07
N GLY A 263 -1.16 9.57 -0.09
CA GLY A 263 -1.80 8.45 0.63
C GLY A 263 -0.88 7.66 1.54
N VAL A 264 -1.50 6.70 2.23
CA VAL A 264 -0.82 5.80 3.16
C VAL A 264 -1.15 4.34 2.83
N VAL A 265 -0.12 3.50 2.83
CA VAL A 265 -0.20 2.04 2.77
C VAL A 265 0.28 1.52 4.12
N LYS A 266 -0.65 1.15 5.01
CA LYS A 266 -0.34 0.86 6.42
C LYS A 266 -0.91 -0.44 6.97
N GLY A 267 -0.10 -1.21 7.70
CA GLY A 267 -0.60 -2.39 8.42
C GLY A 267 -0.98 -3.57 7.52
N ASN A 268 -0.60 -3.56 6.24
CA ASN A 268 -0.94 -4.62 5.30
C ASN A 268 0.02 -5.81 5.47
N ARG A 269 -0.48 -7.00 5.13
CA ARG A 269 0.32 -8.22 5.05
C ARG A 269 0.29 -8.74 3.61
N VAL A 270 1.43 -8.67 2.94
CA VAL A 270 1.57 -8.95 1.51
C VAL A 270 2.62 -10.03 1.29
N TYR A 271 2.21 -11.21 0.81
CA TYR A 271 3.13 -12.35 0.77
C TYR A 271 2.83 -13.39 -0.30
N ASN A 272 3.85 -14.18 -0.67
CA ASN A 272 3.74 -15.22 -1.70
C ASN A 272 3.23 -14.69 -3.06
N ASN A 273 3.45 -13.42 -3.38
CA ASN A 273 3.12 -12.86 -4.68
C ASN A 273 4.32 -12.99 -5.61
N SER A 274 4.15 -13.66 -6.76
CA SER A 274 5.28 -14.04 -7.60
C SER A 274 4.90 -14.26 -9.06
N VAL A 275 5.72 -13.77 -9.99
CA VAL A 275 5.52 -14.02 -11.43
C VAL A 275 5.90 -15.43 -11.88
N ARG A 276 6.44 -16.29 -10.99
CA ARG A 276 6.97 -17.61 -11.36
C ARG A 276 5.97 -18.50 -12.13
N ASN A 277 4.70 -18.39 -11.79
CA ASN A 277 3.62 -19.16 -12.40
C ASN A 277 2.78 -18.34 -13.38
N ASN A 278 3.19 -17.10 -13.64
CA ASN A 278 2.48 -16.19 -14.51
C ASN A 278 2.91 -16.41 -15.96
N PRO A 279 1.98 -16.77 -16.85
CA PRO A 279 2.33 -17.07 -18.23
C PRO A 279 2.82 -15.85 -19.01
N SER A 280 2.53 -14.61 -18.58
CA SER A 280 3.07 -13.39 -19.21
C SER A 280 4.58 -13.21 -19.00
N TYR A 281 5.18 -13.93 -18.05
CA TYR A 281 6.59 -13.78 -17.68
C TYR A 281 7.38 -15.05 -18.00
N LYS A 282 8.70 -14.91 -18.08
CA LYS A 282 9.58 -16.07 -18.20
C LYS A 282 9.65 -16.79 -16.85
N SER A 283 9.92 -18.10 -16.90
CA SER A 283 9.98 -18.94 -15.69
C SER A 283 11.05 -18.51 -14.68
N ASP A 284 12.05 -17.74 -15.11
CA ASP A 284 13.15 -17.21 -14.32
C ASP A 284 12.99 -15.72 -13.94
N ASP A 285 11.92 -15.03 -14.40
CA ASP A 285 11.63 -13.66 -13.98
C ASP A 285 11.19 -13.64 -12.49
N ASN A 286 11.57 -12.58 -11.78
CA ASN A 286 11.30 -12.40 -10.35
C ASN A 286 10.98 -10.92 -10.07
N SER A 287 9.92 -10.40 -10.66
CA SER A 287 9.62 -8.97 -10.65
C SER A 287 8.34 -8.59 -9.89
N ALA A 288 7.64 -9.54 -9.27
CA ALA A 288 6.46 -9.19 -8.47
C ALA A 288 6.87 -8.51 -7.15
N GLY A 289 6.72 -7.19 -7.11
CA GLY A 289 6.76 -6.42 -5.86
C GLY A 289 5.61 -6.82 -4.94
N GLY A 290 5.91 -7.04 -3.66
CA GLY A 290 4.86 -7.09 -2.64
C GLY A 290 4.13 -5.75 -2.59
N ILE A 291 4.89 -4.66 -2.43
CA ILE A 291 4.38 -3.29 -2.55
C ILE A 291 5.26 -2.53 -3.54
N TYR A 292 4.66 -1.99 -4.59
CA TYR A 292 5.33 -1.19 -5.60
C TYR A 292 4.79 0.24 -5.61
N VAL A 293 5.67 1.19 -5.88
CA VAL A 293 5.33 2.56 -6.24
C VAL A 293 5.99 2.85 -7.57
N ASP A 294 5.26 2.65 -8.67
CA ASP A 294 5.71 3.01 -10.01
C ASP A 294 5.31 4.44 -10.37
N GLY A 295 6.24 5.38 -10.31
CA GLY A 295 5.98 6.78 -10.68
C GLY A 295 5.07 7.56 -9.72
N GLY A 296 4.58 6.96 -8.63
CA GLY A 296 3.81 7.65 -7.58
C GLY A 296 4.64 8.70 -6.82
N LYS A 297 3.97 9.57 -6.04
CA LYS A 297 4.66 10.57 -5.20
C LYS A 297 3.98 10.89 -3.89
N ASP A 298 4.74 11.41 -2.93
CA ASP A 298 4.22 11.92 -1.65
C ASP A 298 3.39 10.87 -0.87
N ASN A 299 3.78 9.60 -0.95
CA ASN A 299 3.10 8.48 -0.30
C ASN A 299 3.92 7.92 0.87
N ILE A 300 3.23 7.36 1.85
CA ILE A 300 3.83 6.71 3.02
C ILE A 300 3.51 5.21 2.98
N ILE A 301 4.53 4.36 3.07
CA ILE A 301 4.42 2.92 3.23
C ILE A 301 4.95 2.58 4.61
N GLU A 302 4.05 2.26 5.54
CA GLU A 302 4.45 2.03 6.93
C GLU A 302 3.79 0.85 7.64
N GLN A 303 4.50 0.26 8.58
CA GLN A 303 3.96 -0.81 9.43
C GLN A 303 3.42 -2.02 8.63
N ASN A 304 3.97 -2.29 7.45
CA ASN A 304 3.57 -3.43 6.63
C ASN A 304 4.50 -4.63 6.87
N TYR A 305 3.95 -5.81 6.65
CA TYR A 305 4.71 -7.05 6.52
C TYR A 305 4.73 -7.44 5.03
N SER A 306 5.92 -7.47 4.41
CA SER A 306 6.11 -7.92 3.02
C SER A 306 7.13 -9.05 2.93
N TYR A 307 6.71 -10.26 2.57
CA TYR A 307 7.58 -11.43 2.65
C TYR A 307 7.27 -12.53 1.64
N ASN A 308 8.27 -13.34 1.30
CA ASN A 308 8.15 -14.43 0.31
C ASN A 308 7.61 -13.95 -1.07
N ASN A 309 7.67 -12.66 -1.37
CA ASN A 309 7.38 -12.14 -2.70
C ASN A 309 8.65 -12.23 -3.57
N ASP A 310 8.56 -11.85 -4.84
CA ASP A 310 9.79 -11.72 -5.63
C ASP A 310 10.66 -10.57 -5.10
N ILE A 311 10.06 -9.39 -4.92
CA ILE A 311 10.66 -8.21 -4.30
C ILE A 311 9.78 -7.78 -3.11
N GLY A 312 10.38 -7.40 -1.98
CA GLY A 312 9.60 -6.99 -0.80
C GLY A 312 8.84 -5.67 -1.02
N VAL A 313 9.58 -4.58 -1.20
CA VAL A 313 9.05 -3.25 -1.55
C VAL A 313 9.89 -2.67 -2.68
N GLU A 314 9.25 -2.06 -3.67
CA GLU A 314 9.93 -1.36 -4.75
C GLU A 314 9.46 0.09 -4.85
N ILE A 315 10.39 1.01 -5.04
CA ILE A 315 10.11 2.42 -5.33
C ILE A 315 10.91 2.83 -6.57
N ALA A 316 10.31 2.72 -7.74
CA ALA A 316 10.94 2.98 -9.03
C ALA A 316 10.00 3.74 -9.95
N SER A 317 10.47 4.15 -11.11
CA SER A 317 9.58 4.62 -12.16
C SER A 317 9.93 3.91 -13.45
N GLU A 318 8.96 3.30 -14.11
CA GLU A 318 9.18 2.60 -15.38
C GLU A 318 9.31 3.55 -16.58
N HIS A 319 9.09 4.85 -16.34
CA HIS A 319 9.05 5.85 -17.40
C HIS A 319 10.33 6.66 -17.45
N ALA A 320 11.04 6.60 -18.58
CA ALA A 320 12.26 7.37 -18.82
C ALA A 320 12.06 8.86 -18.54
N GLY A 321 12.95 9.44 -17.73
CA GLY A 321 12.89 10.86 -17.35
C GLY A 321 11.72 11.23 -16.41
N LYS A 322 10.99 10.25 -15.89
CA LYS A 322 10.00 10.42 -14.82
C LYS A 322 10.56 9.96 -13.49
N THR A 323 9.84 10.30 -12.42
CA THR A 323 10.38 10.20 -11.08
C THR A 323 9.32 9.77 -10.08
N THR A 324 9.66 8.73 -9.33
CA THR A 324 9.05 8.39 -8.05
C THR A 324 9.68 9.26 -6.98
N SER A 325 8.87 10.03 -6.26
CA SER A 325 9.40 11.09 -5.40
C SER A 325 8.71 11.21 -4.04
N ASN A 326 9.49 11.62 -3.05
CA ASN A 326 9.01 11.87 -1.69
C ASN A 326 8.29 10.67 -1.05
N ILE A 327 8.71 9.45 -1.39
CA ILE A 327 8.15 8.24 -0.79
C ILE A 327 8.80 8.00 0.56
N THR A 328 8.00 7.70 1.59
CA THR A 328 8.51 7.30 2.90
C THR A 328 8.19 5.84 3.15
N VAL A 329 9.19 4.98 3.10
CA VAL A 329 9.12 3.56 3.48
C VAL A 329 9.67 3.44 4.90
N ARG A 330 8.79 3.21 5.88
CA ARG A 330 9.21 3.18 7.29
C ARG A 330 8.52 2.16 8.17
N SER A 331 9.15 1.75 9.26
CA SER A 331 8.53 0.85 10.24
C SER A 331 8.02 -0.46 9.62
N ASN A 332 8.56 -0.93 8.50
CA ASN A 332 8.10 -2.16 7.85
C ASN A 332 8.98 -3.36 8.23
N VAL A 333 8.39 -4.55 8.22
CA VAL A 333 9.09 -5.82 8.37
C VAL A 333 9.10 -6.55 7.03
N ILE A 334 10.28 -6.73 6.44
CA ILE A 334 10.46 -7.19 5.06
C ILE A 334 11.44 -8.35 5.03
N TYR A 335 10.98 -9.57 4.71
CA TYR A 335 11.82 -10.76 4.92
C TYR A 335 11.59 -11.87 3.90
N ASN A 336 12.63 -12.68 3.67
CA ASN A 336 12.56 -13.87 2.80
C ASN A 336 12.02 -13.60 1.38
N ASN A 337 12.15 -12.38 0.86
CA ASN A 337 11.80 -12.09 -0.53
C ASN A 337 12.91 -12.60 -1.46
N ARG A 338 12.52 -13.03 -2.67
CA ARG A 338 13.38 -13.85 -3.54
C ARG A 338 14.60 -13.12 -4.07
N LEU A 339 14.44 -11.89 -4.53
CA LEU A 339 15.54 -11.04 -5.01
C LEU A 339 16.05 -10.11 -3.91
N THR A 340 15.21 -9.21 -3.40
CA THR A 340 15.65 -8.19 -2.46
C THR A 340 14.54 -7.78 -1.51
N GLY A 341 14.93 -7.17 -0.40
CA GLY A 341 13.97 -6.61 0.55
C GLY A 341 13.37 -5.32 0.01
N ILE A 342 14.23 -4.33 -0.27
CA ILE A 342 13.79 -3.07 -0.86
C ILE A 342 14.58 -2.79 -2.14
N ALA A 343 13.89 -2.47 -3.23
CA ALA A 343 14.48 -1.95 -4.46
C ALA A 343 14.14 -0.47 -4.64
N MET A 344 15.08 0.31 -5.19
CA MET A 344 14.86 1.72 -5.50
C MET A 344 15.61 2.18 -6.75
N GLY A 345 15.01 3.08 -7.52
CA GLY A 345 15.55 3.58 -8.80
C GLY A 345 15.13 2.70 -9.97
N GLY A 346 15.31 3.20 -11.19
CA GLY A 346 14.99 2.44 -12.41
C GLY A 346 15.88 1.21 -12.53
N TYR A 347 15.33 0.08 -12.97
CA TYR A 347 16.10 -1.17 -13.06
C TYR A 347 17.18 -1.16 -14.15
N ASP A 348 17.16 -0.17 -15.06
CA ASP A 348 18.21 0.13 -16.02
C ASP A 348 18.25 1.64 -16.35
N ASP A 349 19.13 2.05 -17.27
CA ASP A 349 19.31 3.45 -17.68
C ASP A 349 18.26 3.96 -18.69
N GLU A 350 17.34 3.10 -19.13
CA GLU A 350 16.17 3.43 -19.95
C GLU A 350 14.92 3.68 -19.09
N ARG A 351 15.03 3.58 -17.76
CA ARG A 351 13.92 3.79 -16.82
C ARG A 351 14.08 5.09 -16.03
N GLY A 352 13.07 5.36 -15.21
CA GLY A 352 12.96 6.58 -14.41
C GLY A 352 13.83 6.55 -13.16
N SER A 353 13.51 7.44 -12.23
CA SER A 353 14.36 7.76 -11.08
C SER A 353 13.60 7.69 -9.76
N THR A 354 14.34 7.59 -8.66
CA THR A 354 13.80 7.69 -7.30
C THR A 354 14.51 8.79 -6.53
N VAL A 355 13.75 9.81 -6.12
CA VAL A 355 14.33 11.01 -5.51
C VAL A 355 13.67 11.43 -4.21
N ASN A 356 14.44 12.09 -3.35
CA ASN A 356 13.97 12.71 -2.10
C ASN A 356 13.15 11.75 -1.21
N SER A 357 13.39 10.45 -1.32
CA SER A 357 12.64 9.41 -0.62
C SER A 357 13.40 8.93 0.62
N LYS A 358 12.67 8.29 1.54
CA LYS A 358 13.16 7.88 2.85
C LYS A 358 12.92 6.38 3.02
N ILE A 359 13.98 5.64 3.34
CA ILE A 359 13.94 4.25 3.78
C ILE A 359 14.43 4.26 5.22
N VAL A 360 13.51 4.28 6.18
CA VAL A 360 13.85 4.53 7.58
C VAL A 360 13.17 3.60 8.56
N ASN A 361 13.88 3.11 9.58
CA ASN A 361 13.28 2.27 10.62
C ASN A 361 12.60 1.01 10.05
N ASN A 362 13.16 0.37 9.03
CA ASN A 362 12.67 -0.91 8.54
C ASN A 362 13.53 -2.06 9.08
N THR A 363 12.95 -3.24 9.23
CA THR A 363 13.67 -4.49 9.51
C THR A 363 13.66 -5.35 8.26
N LEU A 364 14.83 -5.54 7.64
CA LEU A 364 15.04 -6.37 6.46
C LEU A 364 15.79 -7.65 6.88
N TYR A 365 15.19 -8.81 6.63
CA TYR A 365 15.73 -10.08 7.10
C TYR A 365 15.75 -11.18 6.03
N LYS A 366 16.95 -11.63 5.67
CA LYS A 366 17.17 -12.79 4.79
C LYS A 366 16.37 -12.74 3.49
N ASN A 367 16.22 -11.56 2.91
CA ASN A 367 15.86 -11.42 1.50
C ASN A 367 17.05 -11.86 0.63
N ASP A 368 16.90 -11.88 -0.68
CA ASP A 368 17.88 -12.49 -1.60
C ASP A 368 17.97 -14.00 -1.31
N THR A 369 16.83 -14.69 -1.44
CA THR A 369 16.74 -16.15 -1.24
C THR A 369 17.06 -16.93 -2.50
N LEU A 370 17.21 -16.27 -3.64
CA LEU A 370 17.68 -16.89 -4.89
C LEU A 370 19.21 -16.87 -5.00
N ASP A 371 19.88 -16.24 -4.04
CA ASP A 371 21.32 -16.03 -4.02
C ASP A 371 21.82 -15.32 -5.30
N ASP A 372 21.07 -14.31 -5.77
CA ASP A 372 21.35 -13.58 -7.00
C ASP A 372 22.29 -12.38 -6.78
N GLY A 373 22.50 -11.99 -5.52
CA GLY A 373 23.39 -10.90 -5.12
C GLY A 373 22.69 -9.53 -5.02
N SER A 374 21.36 -9.48 -5.12
CA SER A 374 20.59 -8.24 -4.95
C SER A 374 20.50 -7.79 -3.48
N GLY A 375 20.84 -8.67 -2.53
CA GLY A 375 21.00 -8.35 -1.11
C GLY A 375 19.72 -7.86 -0.42
N GLN A 376 19.88 -7.05 0.64
CA GLN A 376 18.73 -6.55 1.41
C GLN A 376 18.19 -5.23 0.84
N LEU A 377 19.07 -4.36 0.32
CA LEU A 377 18.72 -3.13 -0.37
C LEU A 377 19.38 -3.08 -1.74
N LEU A 378 18.55 -3.02 -2.78
CA LEU A 378 18.96 -2.85 -4.17
C LEU A 378 18.78 -1.38 -4.58
N VAL A 379 19.89 -0.68 -4.79
CA VAL A 379 19.94 0.71 -5.27
C VAL A 379 20.31 0.70 -6.76
N GLN A 380 19.28 0.83 -7.59
CA GLN A 380 19.38 0.71 -9.05
C GLN A 380 19.78 2.06 -9.68
N TYR A 381 19.32 2.34 -10.90
CA TYR A 381 19.69 3.53 -11.65
C TYR A 381 18.99 4.81 -11.17
N ASP A 382 19.70 5.94 -11.31
CA ASP A 382 19.27 7.31 -11.03
C ASP A 382 18.50 7.52 -9.71
N THR A 383 19.16 7.21 -8.60
CA THR A 383 18.68 7.54 -7.25
C THR A 383 19.33 8.82 -6.74
N ARG A 384 18.51 9.79 -6.29
CA ARG A 384 18.99 11.12 -5.86
C ARG A 384 18.43 11.61 -4.53
N ASN A 385 19.31 12.10 -3.65
CA ASN A 385 18.95 12.79 -2.41
C ASN A 385 18.03 11.97 -1.47
N ASN A 386 18.17 10.64 -1.48
CA ASN A 386 17.39 9.77 -0.62
C ASN A 386 18.06 9.60 0.75
N VAL A 387 17.27 9.25 1.77
CA VAL A 387 17.74 9.03 3.14
C VAL A 387 17.49 7.58 3.53
N ILE A 388 18.56 6.86 3.87
CA ILE A 388 18.53 5.45 4.30
C ILE A 388 19.13 5.39 5.72
N LYS A 389 18.25 5.38 6.73
CA LYS A 389 18.69 5.44 8.14
C LYS A 389 17.90 4.56 9.08
N ASN A 390 18.50 4.21 10.21
CA ASN A 390 17.81 3.47 11.29
C ASN A 390 17.23 2.12 10.84
N ASN A 391 17.71 1.51 9.75
CA ASN A 391 17.21 0.20 9.32
C ASN A 391 18.06 -0.91 9.93
N ILE A 392 17.44 -2.05 10.21
CA ILE A 392 18.17 -3.30 10.44
C ILE A 392 18.25 -4.06 9.12
N PHE A 393 19.46 -4.40 8.68
CA PHE A 393 19.71 -5.25 7.53
C PHE A 393 20.39 -6.55 7.99
N VAL A 394 19.68 -7.66 7.85
CA VAL A 394 20.22 -9.01 8.08
C VAL A 394 20.34 -9.74 6.76
N ALA A 395 21.57 -10.00 6.31
CA ALA A 395 21.83 -10.72 5.07
C ALA A 395 21.34 -12.19 5.11
N SER A 396 21.05 -12.74 3.94
CA SER A 396 20.89 -14.18 3.72
C SER A 396 22.26 -14.88 3.70
N SER A 397 22.32 -16.10 3.15
CA SER A 397 23.56 -16.83 2.88
C SER A 397 24.53 -16.10 1.96
N THR A 398 24.07 -15.11 1.19
CA THR A 398 24.92 -14.35 0.26
C THR A 398 25.86 -13.37 0.92
N ASP A 399 25.64 -13.06 2.21
CA ASP A 399 26.34 -12.01 2.93
C ASP A 399 26.18 -10.59 2.31
N VAL A 400 25.32 -10.42 1.29
CA VAL A 400 25.10 -9.13 0.61
C VAL A 400 24.07 -8.28 1.36
N LEU A 401 24.47 -7.07 1.73
CA LEU A 401 23.64 -6.12 2.46
C LEU A 401 23.06 -5.04 1.55
N ILE A 402 23.90 -4.34 0.79
CA ILE A 402 23.47 -3.31 -0.17
C ILE A 402 24.14 -3.58 -1.52
N TYR A 403 23.35 -3.59 -2.58
CA TYR A 403 23.85 -3.62 -3.95
C TYR A 403 23.53 -2.30 -4.66
N ASN A 404 24.56 -1.55 -5.07
CA ASN A 404 24.45 -0.32 -5.84
C ASN A 404 25.42 -0.36 -7.01
N GLY A 405 24.95 -0.92 -8.13
CA GLY A 405 25.72 -1.15 -9.36
C GLY A 405 25.87 0.07 -10.27
N TYR A 406 25.39 1.26 -9.87
CA TYR A 406 25.39 2.44 -10.74
C TYR A 406 26.18 3.61 -10.16
N THR A 407 27.01 4.24 -10.99
CA THR A 407 27.86 5.38 -10.58
C THR A 407 27.10 6.72 -10.56
N GLN A 408 25.98 6.80 -11.28
CA GLN A 408 25.13 7.97 -11.48
C GLN A 408 24.37 8.39 -10.20
N ASN A 409 24.16 7.44 -9.27
CA ASN A 409 23.50 7.66 -8.01
C ASN A 409 24.20 8.76 -7.19
N SER A 410 23.45 9.73 -6.66
CA SER A 410 24.05 10.93 -6.03
C SER A 410 23.22 11.49 -4.87
N GLY A 411 23.89 12.15 -3.91
CA GLY A 411 23.22 12.80 -2.78
C GLY A 411 22.52 11.86 -1.79
N ASN A 412 22.51 10.55 -2.01
CA ASN A 412 21.94 9.58 -1.08
C ASN A 412 22.75 9.54 0.22
N VAL A 413 22.06 9.55 1.36
CA VAL A 413 22.64 9.49 2.70
C VAL A 413 22.34 8.13 3.31
N VAL A 414 23.38 7.39 3.70
CA VAL A 414 23.28 6.09 4.36
C VAL A 414 23.98 6.19 5.72
N ASP A 415 23.24 6.06 6.82
CA ASP A 415 23.81 6.19 8.18
C ASP A 415 22.90 5.62 9.27
N TYR A 416 23.39 5.43 10.49
CA TYR A 416 22.62 4.91 11.65
C TYR A 416 21.89 3.57 11.39
N ASN A 417 22.38 2.74 10.47
CA ASN A 417 21.82 1.41 10.22
C ASN A 417 22.50 0.36 11.12
N LEU A 418 21.82 -0.76 11.35
CA LEU A 418 22.41 -1.95 11.97
C LEU A 418 22.55 -3.04 10.92
N TYR A 419 23.77 -3.53 10.74
CA TYR A 419 24.08 -4.60 9.80
C TYR A 419 24.41 -5.89 10.52
N PHE A 420 23.97 -7.02 9.95
CA PHE A 420 24.39 -8.35 10.36
C PHE A 420 24.45 -9.29 9.15
N ALA A 421 25.47 -10.13 9.10
CA ALA A 421 25.65 -11.12 8.04
C ALA A 421 26.28 -12.40 8.62
N PRO A 422 25.93 -13.60 8.11
CA PRO A 422 26.54 -14.86 8.52
C PRO A 422 28.08 -14.89 8.51
N GLY A 423 28.71 -14.30 7.48
CA GLY A 423 30.16 -14.15 7.33
C GLY A 423 30.81 -13.16 8.31
N GLY A 424 30.01 -12.55 9.18
CA GLY A 424 30.45 -11.57 10.16
C GLY A 424 30.93 -10.26 9.53
N SER A 425 31.46 -9.37 10.36
CA SER A 425 31.84 -8.01 9.93
C SER A 425 32.92 -7.98 8.84
N SER A 426 33.72 -9.04 8.69
CA SER A 426 34.77 -9.14 7.67
C SER A 426 34.32 -9.84 6.39
N GLY A 427 33.26 -10.65 6.45
CA GLY A 427 32.73 -11.41 5.30
C GLY A 427 31.51 -10.76 4.63
N ALA A 428 30.83 -9.85 5.32
CA ALA A 428 29.71 -9.08 4.77
C ALA A 428 30.11 -8.29 3.51
N ASN A 429 29.19 -8.17 2.55
CA ASN A 429 29.43 -7.56 1.24
C ASN A 429 28.49 -6.39 0.95
N TRP A 430 29.07 -5.38 0.29
CA TRP A 430 28.38 -4.23 -0.26
C TRP A 430 28.92 -3.94 -1.66
N THR A 431 28.03 -3.53 -2.56
CA THR A 431 28.41 -2.84 -3.79
C THR A 431 27.98 -1.38 -3.66
N TRP A 432 28.89 -0.44 -3.87
CA TRP A 432 28.58 0.99 -3.82
C TRP A 432 29.20 1.74 -4.97
N LYS A 433 28.34 2.26 -5.85
CA LYS A 433 28.73 2.96 -7.09
C LYS A 433 29.63 2.10 -7.96
N ASP A 434 29.13 0.90 -8.29
CA ASP A 434 29.82 -0.06 -9.16
C ASP A 434 31.20 -0.51 -8.63
N LYS A 435 31.35 -0.50 -7.30
CA LYS A 435 32.56 -0.99 -6.63
C LYS A 435 32.17 -1.88 -5.45
N GLU A 436 32.75 -3.07 -5.43
CA GLU A 436 32.57 -4.05 -4.37
C GLU A 436 33.44 -3.73 -3.14
N TYR A 437 32.88 -4.01 -1.97
CA TYR A 437 33.51 -3.88 -0.67
C TYR A 437 33.17 -5.10 0.18
N THR A 438 34.19 -5.89 0.50
CA THR A 438 34.08 -6.96 1.51
C THR A 438 34.59 -6.43 2.85
N GLY A 439 33.75 -6.56 3.87
CA GLY A 439 34.01 -6.15 5.24
C GLY A 439 33.52 -4.73 5.56
N PHE A 440 32.81 -4.59 6.68
CA PHE A 440 32.18 -3.34 7.12
C PHE A 440 33.18 -2.17 7.29
N PRO A 441 34.36 -2.34 7.90
CA PRO A 441 35.34 -1.24 7.98
C PRO A 441 35.85 -0.77 6.62
N THR A 442 36.01 -1.70 5.67
CA THR A 442 36.43 -1.40 4.28
C THR A 442 35.37 -0.60 3.56
N TYR A 443 34.10 -1.04 3.65
CA TYR A 443 32.97 -0.33 3.07
C TYR A 443 32.86 1.10 3.62
N LYS A 444 32.87 1.23 4.95
CA LYS A 444 32.74 2.52 5.64
C LYS A 444 33.85 3.50 5.26
N SER A 445 35.11 3.04 5.28
CA SER A 445 36.26 3.88 4.90
C SER A 445 36.28 4.21 3.40
N GLY A 446 35.86 3.28 2.54
CA GLY A 446 35.88 3.46 1.09
C GLY A 446 34.76 4.34 0.54
N THR A 447 33.62 4.39 1.23
CA THR A 447 32.44 5.15 0.79
C THR A 447 32.22 6.44 1.58
N GLY A 448 32.65 6.48 2.85
CA GLY A 448 32.29 7.55 3.79
C GLY A 448 30.86 7.47 4.33
N ASN A 449 30.09 6.45 3.94
CA ASN A 449 28.77 6.18 4.50
C ASN A 449 28.87 5.60 5.92
N ASP A 450 27.73 5.51 6.60
CA ASP A 450 27.58 4.67 7.79
C ASP A 450 28.55 5.03 8.93
N ALA A 451 28.76 6.34 9.10
CA ALA A 451 29.60 6.93 10.14
C ALA A 451 29.16 6.50 11.55
N HIS A 452 27.86 6.37 11.78
CA HIS A 452 27.24 6.02 13.07
C HIS A 452 26.60 4.64 13.09
N SER A 453 26.62 3.92 11.96
CA SER A 453 26.05 2.59 11.85
C SER A 453 26.84 1.54 12.62
N LEU A 454 26.14 0.47 13.00
CA LEU A 454 26.64 -0.62 13.82
C LEU A 454 26.69 -1.91 13.00
N PHE A 455 27.60 -2.82 13.38
CA PHE A 455 27.60 -4.21 12.90
C PHE A 455 27.48 -5.14 14.10
N ALA A 456 26.31 -5.73 14.31
CA ALA A 456 26.05 -6.64 15.42
C ALA A 456 24.80 -7.49 15.14
N ASP A 457 24.71 -8.65 15.78
CA ASP A 457 23.49 -9.45 15.82
C ASP A 457 22.35 -8.60 16.43
N PRO A 458 21.21 -8.41 15.73
CA PRO A 458 20.08 -7.64 16.25
C PRO A 458 19.44 -8.24 17.49
N LYS A 459 19.71 -9.50 17.84
CA LYS A 459 19.10 -10.20 18.98
C LYS A 459 17.58 -10.15 18.94
N PHE A 460 17.00 -10.59 17.83
CA PHE A 460 15.55 -10.75 17.72
C PHE A 460 15.03 -11.81 18.69
N VAL A 461 13.80 -11.64 19.19
CA VAL A 461 13.14 -12.62 20.07
C VAL A 461 13.01 -13.98 19.37
N ASN A 462 12.47 -14.02 18.14
CA ASN A 462 12.29 -15.27 17.39
C ASN A 462 12.12 -15.02 15.87
N ALA A 463 13.20 -14.57 15.22
CA ALA A 463 13.18 -14.23 13.79
C ALA A 463 12.76 -15.40 12.87
N THR A 464 13.06 -16.65 13.25
CA THR A 464 12.66 -17.84 12.48
C THR A 464 11.15 -18.03 12.38
N ASN A 465 10.38 -17.48 13.32
CA ASN A 465 8.92 -17.50 13.31
C ASN A 465 8.33 -16.12 12.97
N GLY A 466 9.13 -15.20 12.45
CA GLY A 466 8.68 -13.86 12.07
C GLY A 466 8.51 -12.86 13.22
N ASP A 467 9.02 -13.18 14.42
CA ASP A 467 9.03 -12.25 15.57
C ASP A 467 10.36 -11.48 15.61
N PHE A 468 10.30 -10.25 15.11
CA PHE A 468 11.44 -9.36 14.95
C PHE A 468 11.56 -8.33 16.08
N ARG A 469 10.85 -8.52 17.19
CA ARG A 469 11.04 -7.68 18.37
C ARG A 469 12.43 -7.84 18.93
N LEU A 470 12.97 -6.79 19.52
CA LEU A 470 14.33 -6.78 20.04
C LEU A 470 14.39 -7.38 21.45
N GLN A 471 15.37 -8.24 21.70
CA GLN A 471 15.71 -8.63 23.08
C GLN A 471 16.42 -7.46 23.78
N SER A 472 16.31 -7.40 25.11
CA SER A 472 16.88 -6.31 25.92
C SER A 472 18.41 -6.15 25.84
N SER A 473 19.12 -7.14 25.31
CA SER A 473 20.57 -7.09 25.07
C SER A 473 20.96 -6.61 23.66
N SER A 474 19.98 -6.26 22.82
CA SER A 474 20.23 -5.78 21.47
C SER A 474 20.96 -4.44 21.47
N LEU A 475 21.94 -4.29 20.58
CA LEU A 475 22.60 -3.01 20.32
C LEU A 475 21.77 -2.09 19.42
N ALA A 476 20.63 -2.55 18.90
CA ALA A 476 19.70 -1.70 18.16
C ALA A 476 18.96 -0.72 19.08
N ILE A 477 18.86 -1.04 20.38
CA ILE A 477 18.12 -0.25 21.36
C ILE A 477 18.81 1.11 21.57
N ASP A 478 18.03 2.20 21.55
CA ASP A 478 18.48 3.58 21.81
C ASP A 478 19.69 4.02 20.94
N SER A 479 19.86 3.45 19.75
CA SER A 479 21.06 3.64 18.92
C SER A 479 20.79 4.31 17.58
N GLY A 480 19.52 4.56 17.23
CA GLY A 480 19.15 5.23 16.00
C GLY A 480 19.15 6.77 16.11
N SER A 481 19.05 7.43 14.96
CA SER A 481 18.90 8.87 14.85
C SER A 481 17.48 9.31 15.20
N THR A 482 17.32 10.20 16.19
CA THR A 482 16.02 10.75 16.63
C THR A 482 15.52 11.92 15.78
N ASP A 483 15.81 11.92 14.48
CA ASP A 483 15.39 13.00 13.59
C ASP A 483 13.89 12.92 13.30
N ASN A 484 13.11 13.74 14.02
CA ASN A 484 11.66 13.84 13.90
C ASN A 484 11.16 14.23 12.49
N ALA A 485 12.04 14.71 11.60
CA ALA A 485 11.67 14.98 10.20
C ALA A 485 11.58 13.70 9.35
N ILE A 486 12.14 12.58 9.82
CA ILE A 486 12.16 11.31 9.09
C ILE A 486 11.51 10.18 9.87
N ILE A 487 11.61 10.16 11.20
CA ILE A 487 10.97 9.11 12.01
C ILE A 487 9.45 9.34 12.10
N GLY A 488 8.69 8.25 12.07
CA GLY A 488 7.24 8.28 12.34
C GLY A 488 6.93 8.47 13.82
N THR A 489 5.65 8.57 14.15
CA THR A 489 5.20 8.64 15.56
C THR A 489 5.08 7.27 16.21
N GLU A 490 4.91 6.23 15.40
CA GLU A 490 4.60 4.87 15.83
C GLU A 490 5.55 3.84 15.21
N ASP A 491 5.72 2.72 15.90
CA ASP A 491 6.44 1.55 15.43
C ASP A 491 5.57 0.52 14.70
N ILE A 492 6.14 -0.63 14.34
CA ILE A 492 5.42 -1.72 13.66
C ILE A 492 4.23 -2.25 14.47
N ASP A 493 4.30 -2.16 15.81
CA ASP A 493 3.27 -2.62 16.74
C ASP A 493 2.30 -1.50 17.15
N GLY A 494 2.49 -0.29 16.59
CA GLY A 494 1.70 0.90 16.91
C GLY A 494 2.10 1.60 18.20
N GLU A 495 3.25 1.24 18.78
CA GLU A 495 3.76 1.84 20.02
C GLU A 495 4.57 3.12 19.73
N PRO A 496 4.70 4.07 20.68
CA PRO A 496 5.42 5.31 20.45
C PRO A 496 6.87 5.08 20.01
N ARG A 497 7.29 5.77 18.93
CA ARG A 497 8.60 5.58 18.28
C ARG A 497 9.82 6.00 19.12
N VAL A 498 9.64 6.61 20.28
CA VAL A 498 10.76 6.93 21.18
C VAL A 498 10.32 6.63 22.60
N LYS A 499 10.80 5.52 23.17
CA LYS A 499 10.53 5.11 24.55
C LYS A 499 11.71 5.35 25.49
N GLY A 500 12.93 5.24 24.96
CA GLY A 500 14.17 5.38 25.71
C GLY A 500 14.84 6.73 25.50
N LYS A 501 16.17 6.72 25.40
CA LYS A 501 16.99 7.91 25.14
C LYS A 501 16.97 8.31 23.67
N ALA A 502 16.77 7.36 22.78
CA ALA A 502 16.72 7.57 21.34
C ALA A 502 15.73 6.60 20.69
N VAL A 503 15.63 6.64 19.36
CA VAL A 503 14.85 5.67 18.58
C VAL A 503 15.63 4.37 18.50
N ASN A 504 14.95 3.24 18.55
CA ASN A 504 15.58 1.98 18.20
C ASN A 504 15.86 1.90 16.70
N ILE A 505 16.95 1.25 16.32
CA ILE A 505 17.21 0.90 14.92
C ILE A 505 16.26 -0.27 14.57
N GLY A 506 15.56 -0.18 13.43
CA GLY A 506 14.63 -1.20 12.95
C GLY A 506 13.16 -0.79 13.07
N ALA A 507 12.29 -1.75 12.82
CA ALA A 507 10.85 -1.56 12.77
C ALA A 507 10.17 -1.43 14.14
N ASP A 508 10.81 -1.86 15.22
CA ASP A 508 10.22 -2.11 16.55
C ASP A 508 10.96 -1.33 17.67
N GLU A 509 10.24 -0.81 18.68
CA GLU A 509 10.79 -0.07 19.84
C GLU A 509 10.85 -0.85 21.16
#